data_AF-R5AH34-F1
#
_entry.id   AF-R5AH34-F1
#
_cell.length_a   1.000
_cell.length_b   1.000
_cell.length_c   1.000
_cell.angle_alpha   90.00
_cell.angle_beta   90.00
_cell.angle_gamma   90.00
#
_symmetry.space_group_name_H-M   'P 1'
#
loop_
_entity.id
_entity.type
_entity.pdbx_description
1 polymer ?
#
loop_
_entity_poly.entity_id
_entity_poly.type
_entity_poly.pdbx_seq_one_letter_code
_entity_poly.pdbx_strand_id
1 'polypeptide(L)'
;MEQEFKTYTMAIDMVRTIGQPPFEVVWGDTGNLLSVTLTNDGRAIDLTDKYVCVVFRSSIGTALQDNTNGLTLTPGATGAFSLKLLPESYGAGDVSADIQVYSGEDKETLITSRRFTFRCRNALLNDRTMQANGTYPPLIEATHRAENAAKALERLSVTAETLEPGQAAAAAVTDVNGRKMITLGIPKGEKGAQGGPGPAGPQGAPGEVSMAQLQTAIASVTPESIGAAAASHAASHAAGGADALTPAAIGAVPAVERGAANGVATLDTAGKVAAAQASAAIVEKTAAYTIALTDAGKLVTLTADTALTVTLPANSAAAFPIGTEIELAQLGAGAVTVAAAEGVTVHSLDGSVKLAGQYAAVCLKKIAADTWLLGGALE
;
A
#
# COMPACT_ATOMS: atom_id res chain seq x y z
N MET A 1 -11.43 -35.25 12.69
CA MET A 1 -10.49 -34.70 13.70
C MET A 1 -11.07 -33.38 14.15
N GLU A 2 -11.34 -33.26 15.44
CA GLU A 2 -11.80 -32.01 16.05
C GLU A 2 -10.64 -31.00 15.99
N GLN A 3 -10.86 -29.82 15.42
CA GLN A 3 -9.83 -28.77 15.39
C GLN A 3 -9.81 -28.08 16.75
N GLU A 4 -8.67 -28.06 17.41
CA GLU A 4 -8.48 -27.34 18.66
C GLU A 4 -8.27 -25.84 18.40
N PHE A 5 -8.99 -24.99 19.14
CA PHE A 5 -8.87 -23.54 19.06
C PHE A 5 -8.48 -22.95 20.42
N LYS A 6 -7.52 -22.01 20.40
CA LYS A 6 -7.26 -21.10 21.54
C LYS A 6 -8.34 -20.02 21.52
N THR A 7 -9.21 -20.01 22.53
CA THR A 7 -10.32 -19.05 22.59
C THR A 7 -10.00 -17.92 23.56
N TYR A 8 -10.06 -16.69 23.06
CA TYR A 8 -9.86 -15.46 23.84
C TYR A 8 -11.20 -14.74 23.96
N THR A 9 -11.72 -14.59 25.17
CA THR A 9 -13.02 -13.94 25.41
C THR A 9 -12.81 -12.46 25.74
N MET A 10 -13.61 -11.58 25.13
CA MET A 10 -13.55 -10.15 25.36
C MET A 10 -14.93 -9.48 25.33
N ALA A 11 -15.07 -8.41 26.12
CA ALA A 11 -16.26 -7.58 26.18
C ALA A 11 -15.94 -6.16 25.71
N ILE A 12 -16.50 -5.76 24.57
CA ILE A 12 -16.24 -4.45 23.95
C ILE A 12 -17.49 -3.57 24.06
N ASP A 13 -17.29 -2.29 24.36
CA ASP A 13 -18.35 -1.29 24.36
C ASP A 13 -18.07 -0.20 23.32
N MET A 14 -19.14 0.30 22.68
CA MET A 14 -19.07 1.38 21.71
C MET A 14 -18.62 2.72 22.34
N VAL A 15 -18.97 2.94 23.61
CA VAL A 15 -18.82 4.22 24.30
C VAL A 15 -17.93 4.10 25.53
N ARG A 16 -17.99 3.00 26.30
CA ARG A 16 -17.27 2.83 27.56
C ARG A 16 -15.90 2.20 27.36
N THR A 17 -14.91 2.54 28.19
CA THR A 17 -13.67 1.74 28.28
C THR A 17 -13.96 0.55 29.18
N ILE A 18 -13.94 -0.65 28.60
CA ILE A 18 -13.91 -1.91 29.34
C ILE A 18 -12.48 -2.43 29.27
N GLY A 19 -11.81 -2.56 30.42
CA GLY A 19 -10.48 -3.15 30.49
C GLY A 19 -10.52 -4.61 30.04
N GLN A 20 -9.65 -4.98 29.11
CA GLN A 20 -9.50 -6.37 28.65
C GLN A 20 -8.22 -6.97 29.22
N PRO A 21 -8.19 -8.26 29.55
CA PRO A 21 -6.93 -8.94 29.82
C PRO A 21 -6.05 -8.88 28.56
N PRO A 22 -4.77 -8.49 28.68
CA PRO A 22 -3.87 -8.55 27.55
C PRO A 22 -3.71 -10.00 27.11
N PHE A 23 -3.74 -10.24 25.82
CA PHE A 23 -3.47 -11.55 25.25
C PHE A 23 -2.46 -11.44 24.11
N GLU A 24 -1.79 -12.55 23.86
CA GLU A 24 -0.75 -12.66 22.83
C GLU A 24 -1.06 -13.84 21.91
N VAL A 25 -0.83 -13.63 20.61
CA VAL A 25 -0.89 -14.65 19.56
C VAL A 25 0.48 -14.77 18.87
N VAL A 26 0.68 -15.87 18.14
CA VAL A 26 1.88 -16.11 17.35
C VAL A 26 1.58 -15.90 15.88
N TRP A 27 2.46 -15.19 15.18
CA TRP A 27 2.32 -14.95 13.75
C TRP A 27 2.38 -16.28 12.98
N GLY A 28 1.36 -16.56 12.16
CA GLY A 28 1.21 -17.84 11.44
C GLY A 28 0.26 -18.84 12.11
N ASP A 29 -0.12 -18.66 13.38
CA ASP A 29 -1.07 -19.57 14.05
C ASP A 29 -2.48 -19.43 13.47
N THR A 30 -3.03 -20.52 12.92
CA THR A 30 -4.39 -20.56 12.33
C THR A 30 -5.50 -20.97 13.32
N GLY A 31 -5.12 -21.32 14.56
CA GLY A 31 -6.00 -21.88 15.59
C GLY A 31 -6.45 -20.88 16.66
N ASN A 32 -6.43 -19.57 16.37
CA ASN A 32 -6.85 -18.54 17.32
C ASN A 32 -8.30 -18.11 17.05
N LEU A 33 -9.13 -18.12 18.09
CA LEU A 33 -10.52 -17.71 18.05
C LEU A 33 -10.77 -16.61 19.07
N LEU A 34 -11.38 -15.52 18.63
CA LEU A 34 -11.80 -14.42 19.47
C LEU A 34 -13.30 -14.53 19.71
N SER A 35 -13.74 -14.64 20.96
CA SER A 35 -15.15 -14.61 21.33
C SER A 35 -15.49 -13.24 21.91
N VAL A 36 -16.37 -12.51 21.25
CA VAL A 36 -16.65 -11.10 21.53
C VAL A 36 -18.09 -10.93 21.98
N THR A 37 -18.29 -10.17 23.05
CA THR A 37 -19.59 -9.57 23.41
C THR A 37 -19.52 -8.06 23.18
N LEU A 38 -20.45 -7.53 22.41
CA LEU A 38 -20.49 -6.15 21.95
C LEU A 38 -21.69 -5.41 22.55
N THR A 39 -21.40 -4.28 23.17
CA THR A 39 -22.38 -3.46 23.90
C THR A 39 -22.30 -2.00 23.49
N ASN A 40 -23.39 -1.24 23.64
CA ASN A 40 -23.43 0.21 23.47
C ASN A 40 -23.91 0.83 24.78
N ASP A 41 -23.00 1.50 25.48
CA ASP A 41 -23.25 2.07 26.81
C ASP A 41 -23.81 1.04 27.82
N GLY A 42 -23.24 -0.16 27.80
CA GLY A 42 -23.58 -1.29 28.66
C GLY A 42 -24.80 -2.11 28.21
N ARG A 43 -25.45 -1.77 27.09
CA ARG A 43 -26.57 -2.55 26.54
C ARG A 43 -26.12 -3.40 25.36
N ALA A 44 -26.48 -4.68 25.34
CA ALA A 44 -26.17 -5.56 24.21
C ALA A 44 -26.74 -5.00 22.90
N ILE A 45 -25.95 -5.03 21.84
CA ILE A 45 -26.35 -4.58 20.51
C ILE A 45 -26.96 -5.75 19.77
N ASP A 46 -28.17 -5.61 19.23
CA ASP A 46 -28.69 -6.61 18.30
C ASP A 46 -27.87 -6.57 17.00
N LEU A 47 -27.30 -7.72 16.60
CA LEU A 47 -26.48 -7.85 15.40
C LEU A 47 -27.24 -8.49 14.23
N THR A 48 -28.51 -8.83 14.43
CA THR A 48 -29.39 -9.36 13.38
C THR A 48 -29.50 -8.35 12.24
N ASP A 49 -29.32 -8.84 11.00
CA ASP A 49 -29.36 -8.05 9.77
C ASP A 49 -28.39 -6.85 9.74
N LYS A 50 -27.29 -6.92 10.51
CA LYS A 50 -26.22 -5.93 10.50
C LYS A 50 -24.96 -6.49 9.85
N TYR A 51 -24.26 -5.64 9.10
CA TYR A 51 -22.93 -5.96 8.63
C TYR A 51 -21.92 -5.61 9.73
N VAL A 52 -21.22 -6.63 10.23
CA VAL A 52 -20.22 -6.49 11.29
C VAL A 52 -18.84 -6.84 10.71
N CYS A 53 -17.87 -5.96 10.90
CA CYS A 53 -16.50 -6.23 10.54
C CYS A 53 -15.53 -5.78 11.64
N VAL A 54 -14.35 -6.40 11.65
CA VAL A 54 -13.24 -6.07 12.54
C VAL A 54 -12.09 -5.59 11.68
N VAL A 55 -11.63 -4.38 11.96
CA VAL A 55 -10.53 -3.74 11.23
C VAL A 55 -9.28 -3.84 12.08
N PHE A 56 -8.24 -4.41 11.51
CA PHE A 56 -6.93 -4.57 12.13
C PHE A 56 -5.94 -3.58 11.54
N ARG A 57 -5.13 -2.97 12.39
CA ARG A 57 -3.95 -2.20 12.01
C ARG A 57 -2.73 -2.80 12.70
N SER A 58 -1.74 -3.17 11.90
CA SER A 58 -0.51 -3.80 12.38
C SER A 58 0.70 -3.35 11.54
N SER A 59 1.84 -3.99 11.75
CA SER A 59 3.08 -3.74 11.01
C SER A 59 2.99 -4.05 9.51
N ILE A 60 2.07 -4.94 9.09
CA ILE A 60 1.87 -5.29 7.67
C ILE A 60 0.79 -4.46 6.97
N GLY A 61 0.24 -3.45 7.66
CA GLY A 61 -0.80 -2.58 7.13
C GLY A 61 -2.15 -2.76 7.81
N THR A 62 -3.21 -2.51 7.04
CA THR A 62 -4.60 -2.58 7.52
C THR A 62 -5.30 -3.75 6.84
N ALA A 63 -6.03 -4.55 7.59
CA ALA A 63 -6.82 -5.67 7.08
C ALA A 63 -8.21 -5.67 7.72
N LEU A 64 -9.17 -6.30 7.04
CA LEU A 64 -10.55 -6.38 7.49
C LEU A 64 -10.99 -7.85 7.52
N GLN A 65 -11.66 -8.24 8.60
CA GLN A 65 -12.40 -9.49 8.66
C GLN A 65 -13.88 -9.25 8.93
N ASP A 66 -14.74 -9.99 8.23
CA ASP A 66 -16.20 -9.94 8.30
C ASP A 66 -16.82 -11.35 8.21
N ASN A 67 -18.13 -11.41 7.97
CA ASN A 67 -18.90 -12.64 7.87
C ASN A 67 -18.49 -13.56 6.70
N THR A 68 -17.71 -13.06 5.75
CA THR A 68 -17.22 -13.82 4.60
C THR A 68 -15.86 -14.46 4.89
N ASN A 69 -15.08 -13.93 5.83
CA ASN A 69 -13.68 -14.33 6.04
C ASN A 69 -13.25 -14.38 7.52
N GLY A 70 -14.11 -14.92 8.38
CA GLY A 70 -13.71 -15.42 9.71
C GLY A 70 -14.64 -15.02 10.86
N LEU A 71 -15.56 -14.09 10.65
CA LEU A 71 -16.55 -13.70 11.65
C LEU A 71 -17.81 -14.57 11.55
N THR A 72 -18.27 -15.07 12.70
CA THR A 72 -19.51 -15.85 12.81
C THR A 72 -20.33 -15.29 13.97
N LEU A 73 -21.54 -14.80 13.69
CA LEU A 73 -22.47 -14.37 14.74
C LEU A 73 -22.87 -15.57 15.60
N THR A 74 -22.98 -15.38 16.92
CA THR A 74 -23.36 -16.45 17.84
C THR A 74 -24.87 -16.65 17.81
N PRO A 75 -25.39 -17.82 17.37
CA PRO A 75 -26.82 -18.04 17.29
C PRO A 75 -27.49 -17.92 18.65
N GLY A 76 -28.60 -17.16 18.73
CA GLY A 76 -29.39 -17.02 19.96
C GLY A 76 -28.78 -16.12 21.04
N ALA A 77 -27.67 -15.44 20.78
CA ALA A 77 -27.04 -14.51 21.71
C ALA A 77 -26.95 -13.09 21.13
N THR A 78 -27.62 -12.13 21.77
CA THR A 78 -27.60 -10.72 21.37
C THR A 78 -26.21 -10.12 21.60
N GLY A 79 -25.64 -9.47 20.59
CA GLY A 79 -24.36 -8.78 20.70
C GLY A 79 -23.14 -9.71 20.70
N ALA A 80 -23.30 -10.99 20.44
CA ALA A 80 -22.21 -11.95 20.50
C ALA A 80 -21.77 -12.45 19.12
N PHE A 81 -20.47 -12.52 18.91
CA PHE A 81 -19.88 -13.15 17.73
C PHE A 81 -18.53 -13.78 18.05
N SER A 82 -18.11 -14.71 17.20
CA SER A 82 -16.78 -15.29 17.21
C SER A 82 -16.02 -14.86 15.96
N LEU A 83 -14.71 -14.63 16.08
CA LEU A 83 -13.84 -14.26 14.98
C LEU A 83 -12.62 -15.17 14.96
N LYS A 84 -12.48 -15.96 13.90
CA LYS A 84 -11.24 -16.71 13.64
C LYS A 84 -10.18 -15.73 13.17
N LEU A 85 -9.12 -15.57 13.96
CA LEU A 85 -8.01 -14.69 13.63
C LEU A 85 -7.19 -15.33 12.50
N LEU A 86 -7.26 -14.73 11.32
CA LEU A 86 -6.50 -15.20 10.16
C LEU A 86 -5.07 -14.61 10.19
N PRO A 87 -4.01 -15.42 10.00
CA PRO A 87 -2.63 -14.94 10.06
C PRO A 87 -2.28 -13.82 9.06
N GLU A 88 -3.03 -13.70 7.97
CA GLU A 88 -2.82 -12.64 6.96
C GLU A 88 -3.44 -11.30 7.38
N SER A 89 -4.29 -11.29 8.42
CA SER A 89 -4.95 -10.08 8.90
C SER A 89 -4.07 -9.21 9.81
N TYR A 90 -2.94 -9.73 10.30
CA TYR A 90 -2.05 -8.99 11.19
C TYR A 90 -0.61 -9.49 11.13
N GLY A 91 0.33 -8.58 11.36
CA GLY A 91 1.76 -8.84 11.43
C GLY A 91 2.29 -8.86 12.86
N ALA A 92 3.56 -9.26 13.01
CA ALA A 92 4.24 -9.24 14.30
C ALA A 92 4.38 -7.81 14.86
N GLY A 93 4.25 -7.68 16.18
CA GLY A 93 4.23 -6.42 16.92
C GLY A 93 2.91 -6.21 17.66
N ASP A 94 2.64 -4.96 18.04
CA ASP A 94 1.37 -4.58 18.64
C ASP A 94 0.32 -4.40 17.54
N VAL A 95 -0.80 -5.10 17.69
CA VAL A 95 -1.94 -5.05 16.77
C VAL A 95 -3.03 -4.23 17.42
N SER A 96 -3.50 -3.20 16.73
CA SER A 96 -4.65 -2.41 17.13
C SER A 96 -5.86 -2.81 16.29
N ALA A 97 -7.04 -2.89 16.90
CA ALA A 97 -8.27 -3.22 16.19
C ALA A 97 -9.49 -2.47 16.74
N ASP A 98 -10.48 -2.26 15.88
CA ASP A 98 -11.82 -1.81 16.25
C ASP A 98 -12.89 -2.64 15.51
N ILE A 99 -14.10 -2.64 16.06
CA ILE A 99 -15.26 -3.33 15.52
C ILE A 99 -16.19 -2.29 14.94
N GLN A 100 -16.63 -2.49 13.71
CA GLN A 100 -17.56 -1.63 13.01
C GLN A 100 -18.87 -2.37 12.75
N VAL A 101 -19.98 -1.69 13.02
CA VAL A 101 -21.32 -2.22 12.81
C VAL A 101 -22.08 -1.27 11.90
N TYR A 102 -22.53 -1.79 10.77
CA TYR A 102 -23.34 -1.07 9.78
C TYR A 102 -24.80 -1.55 9.85
N SER A 103 -25.76 -0.63 9.78
CA SER A 103 -27.18 -0.97 9.83
C SER A 103 -27.76 -1.33 8.47
N GLY A 104 -28.48 -2.44 8.39
CA GLY A 104 -29.27 -2.83 7.22
C GLY A 104 -28.42 -3.27 6.02
N GLU A 105 -29.10 -3.69 4.95
CA GLU A 105 -28.46 -4.13 3.70
C GLU A 105 -27.72 -2.96 3.00
N ASP A 106 -28.28 -1.75 3.10
CA ASP A 106 -27.73 -0.51 2.50
C ASP A 106 -26.66 0.19 3.35
N LYS A 107 -26.30 -0.36 4.52
CA LYS A 107 -25.26 0.18 5.42
C LYS A 107 -25.48 1.65 5.82
N GLU A 108 -26.73 2.04 6.09
CA GLU A 108 -27.15 3.44 6.27
C GLU A 108 -26.46 4.17 7.43
N THR A 109 -26.16 3.47 8.52
CA THR A 109 -25.50 4.04 9.71
C THR A 109 -24.29 3.19 10.08
N LEU A 110 -23.24 3.84 10.56
CA LEU A 110 -22.00 3.23 11.04
C LEU A 110 -21.78 3.62 12.50
N ILE A 111 -21.57 2.62 13.35
CA ILE A 111 -21.02 2.80 14.69
C ILE A 111 -19.73 2.01 14.85
N THR A 112 -18.73 2.61 15.47
CA THR A 112 -17.40 2.03 15.67
C THR A 112 -17.12 1.86 17.16
N SER A 113 -16.58 0.70 17.53
CA SER A 113 -16.22 0.43 18.91
C SER A 113 -15.02 1.25 19.36
N ARG A 114 -14.77 1.28 20.68
CA ARG A 114 -13.44 1.65 21.13
C ARG A 114 -12.39 0.68 20.59
N ARG A 115 -11.20 1.23 20.35
CA ARG A 115 -10.03 0.47 19.91
C ARG A 115 -9.54 -0.45 21.03
N PHE A 116 -9.27 -1.70 20.70
CA PHE A 116 -8.57 -2.65 21.55
C PHE A 116 -7.23 -3.06 20.93
N THR A 117 -6.35 -3.64 21.73
CA THR A 117 -4.99 -4.01 21.29
C THR A 117 -4.62 -5.39 21.81
N PHE A 118 -3.87 -6.14 21.00
CA PHE A 118 -3.25 -7.40 21.41
C PHE A 118 -1.85 -7.51 20.81
N ARG A 119 -1.02 -8.40 21.35
CA ARG A 119 0.35 -8.59 20.86
C ARG A 119 0.43 -9.78 19.93
N CYS A 120 1.09 -9.61 18.79
CA CYS A 120 1.45 -10.71 17.91
C CYS A 120 2.97 -10.88 17.95
N ARG A 121 3.47 -11.97 18.54
CA ARG A 121 4.91 -12.24 18.48
C ARG A 121 5.26 -13.02 17.22
N ASN A 122 6.51 -12.89 16.77
CA ASN A 122 7.02 -13.74 15.71
C ASN A 122 6.97 -15.21 16.13
N ALA A 123 6.66 -16.10 15.18
CA ALA A 123 6.93 -17.51 15.36
C ALA A 123 8.43 -17.73 15.57
N LEU A 124 8.78 -18.63 16.50
CA LEU A 124 10.17 -19.05 16.72
C LEU A 124 10.73 -19.80 15.51
N LEU A 125 9.85 -20.43 14.73
CA LEU A 125 10.14 -20.98 13.42
C LEU A 125 9.56 -20.03 12.36
N ASN A 126 10.43 -19.34 11.64
CA ASN A 126 10.12 -18.42 10.54
C ASN A 126 11.22 -18.49 9.48
N ASP A 127 11.06 -17.82 8.34
CA ASP A 127 12.01 -17.86 7.23
C ASP A 127 13.45 -17.49 7.62
N ARG A 128 13.62 -16.61 8.62
CA ARG A 128 14.95 -16.21 9.12
C ARG A 128 15.56 -17.24 10.07
N THR A 129 14.77 -17.94 10.86
CA THR A 129 15.27 -19.02 11.74
C THR A 129 15.42 -20.34 10.98
N MET A 130 14.66 -20.55 9.90
CA MET A 130 14.85 -21.67 8.97
C MET A 130 16.16 -21.57 8.18
N GLN A 131 16.70 -20.37 7.98
CA GLN A 131 18.00 -20.16 7.35
C GLN A 131 19.21 -20.60 8.20
N ALA A 132 19.00 -20.92 9.49
CA ALA A 132 20.07 -21.28 10.42
C ALA A 132 20.45 -22.77 10.42
N ASN A 133 20.29 -23.51 9.31
CA ASN A 133 20.89 -24.83 9.17
C ASN A 133 21.27 -25.14 7.71
N GLY A 134 22.49 -25.63 7.49
CA GLY A 134 23.14 -25.79 6.18
C GLY A 134 22.62 -26.94 5.32
N THR A 135 21.30 -27.17 5.27
CA THR A 135 20.72 -28.34 4.57
C THR A 135 19.46 -28.03 3.75
N TYR A 136 19.20 -26.77 3.39
CA TYR A 136 17.97 -26.39 2.67
C TYR A 136 18.04 -26.00 1.17
N PRO A 137 19.00 -26.48 0.35
CA PRO A 137 18.86 -26.43 -1.12
C PRO A 137 17.69 -27.25 -1.72
N PRO A 138 17.35 -28.48 -1.25
CA PRO A 138 16.42 -29.35 -1.97
C PRO A 138 14.96 -28.88 -1.95
N LEU A 139 14.54 -28.23 -0.87
CA LEU A 139 13.15 -27.78 -0.71
C LEU A 139 12.87 -26.51 -1.53
N ILE A 140 13.81 -25.56 -1.56
CA ILE A 140 13.75 -24.40 -2.47
C ILE A 140 13.74 -24.88 -3.93
N GLU A 141 14.60 -25.85 -4.27
CA GLU A 141 14.63 -26.43 -5.60
C GLU A 141 13.34 -27.22 -5.91
N ALA A 142 12.72 -27.89 -4.93
CA ALA A 142 11.44 -28.56 -5.10
C ALA A 142 10.29 -27.58 -5.33
N THR A 143 10.24 -26.45 -4.59
CA THR A 143 9.25 -25.38 -4.85
C THR A 143 9.46 -24.73 -6.20
N HIS A 144 10.70 -24.43 -6.60
CA HIS A 144 10.96 -23.90 -7.94
C HIS A 144 10.62 -24.91 -9.05
N ARG A 145 10.85 -26.22 -8.83
CA ARG A 145 10.41 -27.27 -9.77
C ARG A 145 8.88 -27.35 -9.83
N ALA A 146 8.18 -27.22 -8.70
CA ALA A 146 6.72 -27.22 -8.65
C ALA A 146 6.12 -25.97 -9.34
N GLU A 147 6.68 -24.78 -9.11
CA GLU A 147 6.26 -23.54 -9.79
C GLU A 147 6.51 -23.60 -11.30
N ASN A 148 7.65 -24.14 -11.72
CA ASN A 148 7.96 -24.33 -13.14
C ASN A 148 7.06 -25.40 -13.79
N ALA A 149 6.69 -26.46 -13.06
CA ALA A 149 5.72 -27.46 -13.52
C ALA A 149 4.30 -26.89 -13.63
N ALA A 150 3.89 -26.02 -12.70
CA ALA A 150 2.60 -25.32 -12.77
C ALA A 150 2.52 -24.37 -13.99
N LYS A 151 3.61 -23.62 -14.26
CA LYS A 151 3.73 -22.79 -15.47
C LYS A 151 3.74 -23.59 -16.77
N ALA A 152 4.14 -24.87 -16.74
CA ALA A 152 4.07 -25.76 -17.90
C ALA A 152 2.63 -26.23 -18.20
N LEU A 153 1.78 -26.34 -17.18
CA LEU A 153 0.37 -26.71 -17.33
C LEU A 153 -0.49 -25.59 -17.93
N GLU A 154 -0.19 -24.31 -17.65
CA GLU A 154 -0.86 -23.14 -18.27
C GLU A 154 -0.60 -22.97 -19.79
N ARG A 155 0.30 -23.76 -20.37
CA ARG A 155 0.66 -23.69 -21.80
C ARG A 155 -0.13 -24.66 -22.68
N LEU A 156 -1.14 -25.35 -22.14
CA LEU A 156 -1.99 -26.28 -22.88
C LEU A 156 -3.40 -25.67 -23.08
N SER A 157 -3.84 -25.54 -24.32
CA SER A 157 -5.19 -25.04 -24.66
C SER A 157 -5.87 -25.97 -25.66
N VAL A 158 -7.16 -26.21 -25.50
CA VAL A 158 -7.95 -27.11 -26.36
C VAL A 158 -9.09 -26.32 -26.99
N THR A 159 -9.24 -26.43 -28.31
CA THR A 159 -10.33 -25.80 -29.06
C THR A 159 -11.00 -26.83 -29.97
N ALA A 160 -12.29 -26.64 -30.23
CA ALA A 160 -13.08 -27.49 -31.12
C ALA A 160 -13.62 -26.67 -32.28
N GLU A 161 -13.47 -27.19 -33.50
CA GLU A 161 -13.97 -26.59 -34.72
C GLU A 161 -14.95 -27.54 -35.41
N THR A 162 -16.02 -27.00 -36.00
CA THR A 162 -17.02 -27.80 -36.71
C THR A 162 -16.59 -27.99 -38.16
N LEU A 163 -16.51 -29.24 -38.62
CA LEU A 163 -16.17 -29.59 -40.00
C LEU A 163 -17.44 -29.81 -40.85
N GLU A 164 -17.31 -29.61 -42.16
CA GLU A 164 -18.42 -29.82 -43.09
C GLU A 164 -18.79 -31.32 -43.20
N PRO A 165 -20.06 -31.65 -43.52
CA PRO A 165 -20.51 -33.02 -43.67
C PRO A 165 -19.66 -33.79 -44.70
N GLY A 166 -19.16 -34.97 -44.30
CA GLY A 166 -18.32 -35.84 -45.13
C GLY A 166 -16.80 -35.67 -44.94
N GLN A 167 -16.34 -34.69 -44.17
CA GLN A 167 -14.93 -34.62 -43.75
C GLN A 167 -14.66 -35.59 -42.59
N ALA A 168 -13.50 -36.25 -42.61
CA ALA A 168 -13.10 -37.15 -41.53
C ALA A 168 -12.74 -36.35 -40.26
N ALA A 169 -13.13 -36.86 -39.09
CA ALA A 169 -12.73 -36.26 -37.81
C ALA A 169 -11.20 -36.29 -37.69
N ALA A 170 -10.62 -35.17 -37.24
CA ALA A 170 -9.18 -35.01 -37.12
C ALA A 170 -8.81 -34.33 -35.81
N ALA A 171 -7.67 -34.73 -35.24
CA ALA A 171 -7.05 -34.08 -34.09
C ALA A 171 -5.64 -33.66 -34.48
N ALA A 172 -5.29 -32.40 -34.25
CA ALA A 172 -3.97 -31.86 -34.53
C ALA A 172 -3.38 -31.19 -33.29
N VAL A 173 -2.07 -31.37 -33.09
CA VAL A 173 -1.31 -30.65 -32.07
C VAL A 173 -0.39 -29.67 -32.77
N THR A 174 -0.58 -28.38 -32.50
CA THR A 174 0.25 -27.30 -33.05
C THR A 174 0.92 -26.51 -31.93
N ASP A 175 2.09 -25.96 -32.22
CA ASP A 175 2.79 -25.06 -31.30
C ASP A 175 2.54 -23.62 -31.76
N VAL A 176 1.87 -22.82 -30.94
CA VAL A 176 1.55 -21.42 -31.25
C VAL A 176 2.11 -20.56 -30.13
N ASN A 177 3.15 -19.76 -30.45
CA ASN A 177 3.84 -18.88 -29.49
C ASN A 177 4.32 -19.58 -28.20
N GLY A 178 4.79 -20.83 -28.30
CA GLY A 178 5.32 -21.60 -27.16
C GLY A 178 4.25 -22.28 -26.30
N ARG A 179 3.01 -22.36 -26.80
CA ARG A 179 1.89 -23.10 -26.21
C ARG A 179 1.50 -24.27 -27.11
N LYS A 180 1.22 -25.44 -26.53
CA LYS A 180 0.68 -26.59 -27.26
C LYS A 180 -0.84 -26.40 -27.38
N MET A 181 -1.34 -26.21 -28.60
CA MET A 181 -2.76 -26.14 -28.90
C MET A 181 -3.23 -27.46 -29.50
N ILE A 182 -4.28 -28.04 -28.91
CA ILE A 182 -4.96 -29.22 -29.46
C ILE A 182 -6.25 -28.76 -30.12
N THR A 183 -6.38 -28.97 -31.42
CA THR A 183 -7.59 -28.65 -32.20
C THR A 183 -8.31 -29.93 -32.58
N LEU A 184 -9.60 -30.02 -32.24
CA LEU A 184 -10.48 -31.14 -32.56
C LEU A 184 -11.49 -30.74 -33.63
N GLY A 185 -11.42 -31.35 -34.81
CA GLY A 185 -12.39 -31.15 -35.89
C GLY A 185 -13.54 -32.15 -35.79
N ILE A 186 -14.76 -31.68 -35.51
CA ILE A 186 -15.96 -32.51 -35.35
C ILE A 186 -16.88 -32.35 -36.57
N PRO A 187 -17.15 -33.40 -37.36
CA PRO A 187 -18.03 -33.33 -38.52
C PRO A 187 -19.50 -33.13 -38.14
N LYS A 188 -20.20 -32.26 -38.87
CA LYS A 188 -21.65 -32.06 -38.74
C LYS A 188 -22.43 -33.29 -39.27
N GLY A 189 -23.47 -33.68 -38.54
CA GLY A 189 -24.38 -34.75 -38.98
C GLY A 189 -25.17 -34.38 -40.24
N GLU A 190 -25.48 -35.36 -41.07
CA GLU A 190 -26.27 -35.16 -42.30
C GLU A 190 -27.68 -34.64 -41.94
N LYS A 191 -28.10 -33.54 -42.58
CA LYS A 191 -29.45 -32.98 -42.40
C LYS A 191 -30.46 -33.89 -43.11
N GLY A 192 -31.35 -34.53 -42.35
CA GLY A 192 -32.45 -35.31 -42.91
C GLY A 192 -33.39 -34.46 -43.79
N ALA A 193 -33.98 -35.08 -44.82
CA ALA A 193 -34.86 -34.41 -45.75
C ALA A 193 -36.18 -33.96 -45.09
N GLN A 194 -36.58 -32.72 -45.33
CA GLN A 194 -37.84 -32.15 -44.85
C GLN A 194 -39.01 -32.66 -45.72
N GLY A 195 -40.02 -33.28 -45.10
CA GLY A 195 -41.26 -33.69 -45.76
C GLY A 195 -42.15 -32.49 -46.14
N GLY A 196 -42.85 -32.59 -47.28
CA GLY A 196 -43.72 -31.51 -47.79
C GLY A 196 -45.10 -31.45 -47.10
N PRO A 197 -45.79 -30.28 -47.06
CA PRO A 197 -47.10 -30.13 -46.42
C PRO A 197 -48.29 -30.36 -47.38
N GLY A 198 -49.41 -30.88 -46.87
CA GLY A 198 -50.70 -31.01 -47.57
C GLY A 198 -51.63 -29.79 -47.41
N PRO A 199 -52.72 -29.65 -48.21
CA PRO A 199 -53.46 -28.38 -48.33
C PRO A 199 -54.58 -28.21 -47.29
N ALA A 200 -54.83 -26.96 -46.87
CA ALA A 200 -55.96 -26.56 -46.03
C ALA A 200 -56.83 -25.47 -46.72
N GLY A 201 -58.16 -25.54 -46.54
CA GLY A 201 -59.16 -24.58 -47.04
C GLY A 201 -59.40 -23.38 -46.10
N PRO A 202 -60.18 -22.34 -46.52
CA PRO A 202 -59.96 -20.99 -46.02
C PRO A 202 -60.82 -20.62 -44.80
N GLN A 203 -60.15 -20.17 -43.74
CA GLN A 203 -60.68 -19.28 -42.71
C GLN A 203 -59.92 -17.94 -42.83
N GLY A 204 -60.64 -16.81 -42.88
CA GLY A 204 -60.01 -15.48 -42.87
C GLY A 204 -59.36 -15.19 -41.52
N ALA A 205 -58.08 -14.81 -41.52
CA ALA A 205 -57.21 -14.85 -40.34
C ALA A 205 -57.39 -13.65 -39.39
N PRO A 206 -57.41 -13.87 -38.05
CA PRO A 206 -56.99 -12.87 -37.08
C PRO A 206 -55.58 -12.38 -37.43
N GLY A 207 -55.29 -11.10 -37.20
CA GLY A 207 -53.96 -10.53 -37.49
C GLY A 207 -52.87 -11.24 -36.67
N GLU A 208 -52.18 -12.20 -37.28
CA GLU A 208 -51.01 -12.83 -36.69
C GLU A 208 -49.78 -11.98 -36.99
N VAL A 209 -49.06 -11.60 -35.94
CA VAL A 209 -47.69 -11.13 -36.09
C VAL A 209 -46.85 -12.38 -36.41
N SER A 210 -46.44 -12.53 -37.66
CA SER A 210 -45.66 -13.69 -38.08
C SER A 210 -44.33 -13.76 -37.32
N MET A 211 -43.81 -14.98 -37.12
CA MET A 211 -42.46 -15.15 -36.57
C MET A 211 -41.41 -14.38 -37.39
N ALA A 212 -41.64 -14.18 -38.69
CA ALA A 212 -40.79 -13.33 -39.53
C ALA A 212 -40.87 -11.86 -39.11
N GLN A 213 -42.07 -11.31 -38.87
CA GLN A 213 -42.23 -9.94 -38.38
C GLN A 213 -41.65 -9.76 -36.97
N LEU A 214 -41.79 -10.77 -36.10
CA LEU A 214 -41.16 -10.77 -34.79
C LEU A 214 -39.62 -10.84 -34.89
N GLN A 215 -39.10 -11.67 -35.79
CA GLN A 215 -37.66 -11.79 -36.06
C GLN A 215 -37.09 -10.50 -36.64
N THR A 216 -37.83 -9.83 -37.54
CA THR A 216 -37.46 -8.52 -38.08
C THR A 216 -37.45 -7.45 -37.00
N ALA A 217 -38.44 -7.44 -36.10
CA ALA A 217 -38.48 -6.51 -34.98
C ALA A 217 -37.31 -6.76 -33.99
N ILE A 218 -37.03 -8.01 -33.63
CA ILE A 218 -35.91 -8.39 -32.77
C ILE A 218 -34.56 -8.04 -33.43
N ALA A 219 -34.42 -8.30 -34.73
CA ALA A 219 -33.21 -7.96 -35.48
C ALA A 219 -33.00 -6.44 -35.64
N SER A 220 -34.06 -5.64 -35.50
CA SER A 220 -33.98 -4.17 -35.54
C SER A 220 -33.59 -3.54 -34.19
N VAL A 221 -33.58 -4.32 -33.10
CA VAL A 221 -33.09 -3.86 -31.79
C VAL A 221 -31.57 -3.91 -31.79
N THR A 222 -30.92 -2.76 -31.85
CA THR A 222 -29.46 -2.66 -31.64
C THR A 222 -29.17 -2.48 -30.14
N PRO A 223 -27.98 -2.86 -29.64
CA PRO A 223 -27.58 -2.62 -28.26
C PRO A 223 -27.76 -1.16 -27.82
N GLU A 224 -27.60 -0.17 -28.72
CA GLU A 224 -27.83 1.24 -28.40
C GLU A 224 -29.32 1.56 -28.11
N SER A 225 -30.26 0.85 -28.73
CA SER A 225 -31.71 1.12 -28.66
C SER A 225 -32.38 0.78 -27.32
N ILE A 226 -31.69 0.05 -26.44
CA ILE A 226 -32.14 -0.38 -25.11
C ILE A 226 -31.37 0.30 -23.96
N GLY A 227 -30.67 1.41 -24.26
CA GLY A 227 -30.00 2.20 -23.24
C GLY A 227 -28.66 1.61 -22.76
N ALA A 228 -27.94 0.88 -23.60
CA ALA A 228 -26.59 0.44 -23.30
C ALA A 228 -25.57 1.59 -23.35
N ALA A 229 -25.65 2.52 -22.39
CA ALA A 229 -24.49 3.32 -21.96
C ALA A 229 -23.35 2.43 -21.40
N ALA A 230 -23.61 1.13 -21.20
CA ALA A 230 -22.63 0.15 -20.78
C ALA A 230 -21.53 -0.11 -21.82
N ALA A 231 -21.80 0.03 -23.13
CA ALA A 231 -20.76 -0.17 -24.16
C ALA A 231 -19.77 1.02 -24.24
N SER A 232 -20.26 2.25 -24.04
CA SER A 232 -19.39 3.43 -23.92
C SER A 232 -18.59 3.45 -22.61
N HIS A 233 -19.12 2.86 -21.53
CA HIS A 233 -18.38 2.66 -20.28
C HIS A 233 -17.42 1.45 -20.34
N ALA A 234 -17.77 0.38 -21.04
CA ALA A 234 -16.86 -0.75 -21.27
C ALA A 234 -15.66 -0.35 -22.15
N ALA A 235 -15.79 0.69 -22.97
CA ALA A 235 -14.66 1.27 -23.69
C ALA A 235 -13.67 2.02 -22.78
N SER A 236 -14.07 2.43 -21.56
CA SER A 236 -13.15 3.02 -20.58
C SER A 236 -12.47 1.99 -19.68
N HIS A 237 -12.95 0.74 -19.67
CA HIS A 237 -12.40 -0.35 -18.84
C HIS A 237 -12.33 -1.63 -19.68
N ALA A 238 -11.15 -1.94 -20.23
CA ALA A 238 -10.95 -3.24 -20.86
C ALA A 238 -11.30 -4.35 -19.85
N ALA A 239 -12.15 -5.30 -20.23
CA ALA A 239 -12.52 -6.41 -19.34
C ALA A 239 -11.27 -7.20 -18.93
N GLY A 240 -10.84 -7.04 -17.67
CA GLY A 240 -9.62 -7.64 -17.13
C GLY A 240 -8.33 -6.83 -17.34
N GLY A 241 -8.40 -5.62 -17.91
CA GLY A 241 -7.29 -4.67 -17.95
C GLY A 241 -7.31 -3.79 -16.70
N ALA A 242 -6.16 -3.60 -16.05
CA ALA A 242 -6.02 -2.54 -15.07
C ALA A 242 -6.29 -1.21 -15.78
N ASP A 243 -7.21 -0.42 -15.25
CA ASP A 243 -7.26 1.00 -15.62
C ASP A 243 -5.88 1.55 -15.39
N ALA A 244 -5.25 2.08 -16.43
CA ALA A 244 -3.99 2.76 -16.29
C ALA A 244 -4.25 4.11 -15.59
N LEU A 245 -4.67 4.06 -14.33
CA LEU A 245 -4.54 5.16 -13.40
C LEU A 245 -3.04 5.40 -13.27
N THR A 246 -2.54 6.31 -14.11
CA THR A 246 -1.19 6.81 -13.92
C THR A 246 -1.13 7.43 -12.52
N PRO A 247 0.02 7.40 -11.84
CA PRO A 247 0.17 8.08 -10.54
C PRO A 247 -0.37 9.53 -10.58
N ALA A 248 -0.23 10.23 -11.70
CA ALA A 248 -0.79 11.57 -11.90
C ALA A 248 -2.33 11.62 -11.81
N ALA A 249 -3.04 10.59 -12.26
CA ALA A 249 -4.51 10.52 -12.25
C ALA A 249 -5.12 10.47 -10.84
N ILE A 250 -4.33 10.10 -9.82
CA ILE A 250 -4.74 10.09 -8.40
C ILE A 250 -4.09 11.22 -7.59
N GLY A 251 -3.47 12.20 -8.26
CA GLY A 251 -2.75 13.29 -7.61
C GLY A 251 -1.42 12.88 -6.98
N ALA A 252 -0.87 11.72 -7.34
CA ALA A 252 0.47 11.35 -6.91
C ALA A 252 1.51 12.17 -7.70
N VAL A 253 2.49 12.68 -6.97
CA VAL A 253 3.57 13.50 -7.54
C VAL A 253 4.34 12.68 -8.59
N PRO A 254 4.43 13.17 -9.84
CA PRO A 254 5.17 12.49 -10.90
C PRO A 254 6.61 12.18 -10.50
N ALA A 255 7.13 11.01 -10.91
CA ALA A 255 8.51 10.63 -10.60
C ALA A 255 9.55 11.62 -11.14
N VAL A 256 9.20 12.41 -12.17
CA VAL A 256 10.06 13.47 -12.72
C VAL A 256 10.23 14.66 -11.79
N GLU A 257 9.32 14.85 -10.83
CA GLU A 257 9.41 15.92 -9.83
C GLU A 257 10.26 15.52 -8.62
N ARG A 258 10.62 14.22 -8.48
CA ARG A 258 11.53 13.76 -7.44
C ARG A 258 12.96 14.25 -7.73
N GLY A 259 13.46 15.13 -6.87
CA GLY A 259 14.79 15.73 -6.98
C GLY A 259 14.93 16.83 -8.01
N ALA A 260 13.84 17.27 -8.64
CA ALA A 260 13.82 18.47 -9.46
C ALA A 260 13.95 19.72 -8.57
N ALA A 261 14.53 20.80 -9.13
CA ALA A 261 14.52 22.10 -8.46
C ALA A 261 13.06 22.53 -8.21
N ASN A 262 12.73 22.89 -6.97
CA ASN A 262 11.36 23.18 -6.50
C ASN A 262 10.37 22.00 -6.56
N GLY A 263 10.84 20.77 -6.76
CA GLY A 263 10.04 19.55 -6.71
C GLY A 263 10.02 18.90 -5.32
N VAL A 264 9.79 17.59 -5.26
CA VAL A 264 9.78 16.82 -4.02
C VAL A 264 11.14 16.18 -3.74
N ALA A 265 11.51 16.02 -2.47
CA ALA A 265 12.75 15.36 -2.09
C ALA A 265 12.80 13.89 -2.57
N THR A 266 13.98 13.43 -2.98
CA THR A 266 14.28 12.01 -3.16
C THR A 266 14.50 11.38 -1.78
N LEU A 267 13.96 10.18 -1.62
CA LEU A 267 14.14 9.37 -0.43
C LEU A 267 15.18 8.28 -0.70
N ASP A 268 16.01 7.98 0.30
CA ASP A 268 16.90 6.83 0.30
C ASP A 268 16.15 5.51 0.53
N THR A 269 16.88 4.39 0.55
CA THR A 269 16.32 3.04 0.78
C THR A 269 15.63 2.91 2.15
N ALA A 270 15.93 3.80 3.10
CA ALA A 270 15.30 3.85 4.42
C ALA A 270 14.10 4.82 4.47
N GLY A 271 13.71 5.43 3.34
CA GLY A 271 12.59 6.37 3.27
C GLY A 271 12.91 7.74 3.87
N LYS A 272 14.19 8.13 3.96
CA LYS A 272 14.66 9.43 4.46
C LYS A 272 15.10 10.32 3.31
N VAL A 273 14.96 11.64 3.46
CA VAL A 273 15.52 12.59 2.48
C VAL A 273 17.02 12.31 2.34
N ALA A 274 17.47 12.07 1.10
CA ALA A 274 18.86 11.72 0.86
C ALA A 274 19.79 12.83 1.40
N ALA A 275 20.93 12.47 1.99
CA ALA A 275 21.89 13.43 2.55
C ALA A 275 22.44 14.45 1.53
N ALA A 276 22.34 14.16 0.23
CA ALA A 276 22.68 15.11 -0.83
C ALA A 276 21.64 16.25 -0.98
N GLN A 277 20.43 16.06 -0.46
CA GLN A 277 19.31 17.01 -0.49
C GLN A 277 18.93 17.52 0.89
N ALA A 278 19.15 16.72 1.93
CA ALA A 278 19.18 17.22 3.28
C ALA A 278 20.43 18.09 3.43
N SER A 279 20.29 19.18 4.17
CA SER A 279 21.39 19.94 4.73
C SER A 279 22.34 19.01 5.54
N ALA A 280 23.27 18.34 4.85
CA ALA A 280 24.21 17.37 5.44
C ALA A 280 25.53 17.23 4.65
N ALA A 281 25.75 18.03 3.60
CA ALA A 281 27.03 18.02 2.89
C ALA A 281 28.14 18.63 3.77
N ILE A 282 29.32 18.02 3.73
CA ILE A 282 30.52 18.53 4.42
C ILE A 282 31.34 19.35 3.43
N VAL A 283 31.74 20.56 3.82
CA VAL A 283 32.59 21.44 3.01
C VAL A 283 33.82 21.81 3.83
N GLU A 284 35.00 21.54 3.29
CA GLU A 284 36.26 21.88 3.94
C GLU A 284 36.73 23.29 3.57
N LYS A 285 37.29 24.00 4.55
CA LYS A 285 38.00 25.27 4.38
C LYS A 285 39.32 25.26 5.16
N THR A 286 40.38 25.69 4.49
CA THR A 286 41.76 25.72 5.02
C THR A 286 42.27 27.14 5.27
N ALA A 287 41.43 28.16 5.10
CA ALA A 287 41.77 29.58 5.26
C ALA A 287 40.55 30.37 5.76
N ALA A 288 40.76 31.67 6.01
CA ALA A 288 39.67 32.59 6.36
C ALA A 288 38.54 32.53 5.32
N TYR A 289 37.30 32.53 5.80
CA TYR A 289 36.14 32.20 4.99
C TYR A 289 34.94 33.07 5.36
N THR A 290 34.22 33.57 4.36
CA THR A 290 32.91 34.20 4.58
C THR A 290 31.83 33.19 4.24
N ILE A 291 30.89 32.97 5.15
CA ILE A 291 29.78 32.04 4.97
C ILE A 291 28.94 32.45 3.75
N ALA A 292 28.66 31.50 2.85
CA ALA A 292 27.92 31.72 1.62
C ALA A 292 26.52 31.09 1.68
N LEU A 293 25.56 31.58 0.89
CA LEU A 293 24.20 31.01 0.83
C LEU A 293 24.19 29.50 0.56
N THR A 294 25.19 29.02 -0.20
CA THR A 294 25.39 27.61 -0.52
C THR A 294 25.77 26.75 0.68
N ASP A 295 26.12 27.35 1.82
CA ASP A 295 26.49 26.63 3.05
C ASP A 295 25.29 26.37 3.96
N ALA A 296 24.09 26.81 3.58
CA ALA A 296 22.88 26.60 4.35
C ALA A 296 22.70 25.12 4.71
N GLY A 297 22.74 24.85 6.01
CA GLY A 297 22.72 23.56 6.69
C GLY A 297 23.79 22.57 6.26
N LYS A 298 24.95 23.06 5.84
CA LYS A 298 26.15 22.22 5.70
C LYS A 298 26.94 22.20 6.99
N LEU A 299 27.80 21.19 7.11
CA LEU A 299 28.91 21.21 8.06
C LEU A 299 30.12 21.81 7.36
N VAL A 300 30.62 22.94 7.85
CA VAL A 300 31.87 23.54 7.40
C VAL A 300 33.00 23.06 8.31
N THR A 301 33.88 22.21 7.79
CA THR A 301 35.06 21.76 8.51
C THR A 301 36.23 22.70 8.27
N LEU A 302 36.91 23.09 9.35
CA LEU A 302 37.98 24.07 9.34
C LEU A 302 39.28 23.35 9.71
N THR A 303 40.12 23.07 8.71
CA THR A 303 41.28 22.17 8.83
C THR A 303 42.62 22.89 8.85
N ALA A 304 42.63 24.22 9.00
CA ALA A 304 43.88 25.00 9.05
C ALA A 304 44.69 24.75 10.34
N ASP A 305 46.01 24.65 10.20
CA ASP A 305 46.95 24.60 11.33
C ASP A 305 47.25 25.98 11.92
N THR A 306 46.85 27.04 11.23
CA THR A 306 47.01 28.44 11.66
C THR A 306 45.65 29.07 11.94
N ALA A 307 45.62 30.09 12.79
CA ALA A 307 44.38 30.76 13.17
C ALA A 307 43.63 31.31 11.94
N LEU A 308 42.31 31.13 11.92
CA LEU A 308 41.45 31.65 10.86
C LEU A 308 40.19 32.31 11.41
N THR A 309 39.58 33.13 10.58
CA THR A 309 38.32 33.80 10.88
C THR A 309 37.23 33.33 9.93
N VAL A 310 36.08 32.95 10.49
CA VAL A 310 34.85 32.67 9.76
C VAL A 310 33.93 33.87 9.89
N THR A 311 33.59 34.52 8.78
CA THR A 311 32.80 35.76 8.78
C THR A 311 31.34 35.48 8.42
N LEU A 312 30.43 35.97 9.24
CA LEU A 312 29.00 36.04 8.94
C LEU A 312 28.72 37.25 8.05
N PRO A 313 28.14 37.07 6.84
CA PRO A 313 27.86 38.18 5.94
C PRO A 313 26.67 39.01 6.44
N ALA A 314 26.63 40.29 6.03
CA ALA A 314 25.44 41.12 6.15
C ALA A 314 24.30 40.56 5.29
N ASN A 315 23.06 40.74 5.75
CA ASN A 315 21.85 40.25 5.09
C ASN A 315 21.67 40.87 3.69
N SER A 316 22.20 42.08 3.48
CA SER A 316 22.22 42.75 2.17
C SER A 316 23.16 42.08 1.16
N ALA A 317 24.23 41.41 1.62
CA ALA A 317 25.18 40.69 0.77
C ALA A 317 24.77 39.23 0.55
N ALA A 318 24.21 38.59 1.58
CA ALA A 318 23.70 37.22 1.53
C ALA A 318 22.46 37.06 2.42
N ALA A 319 21.28 37.12 1.80
CA ALA A 319 20.00 37.04 2.50
C ALA A 319 19.61 35.59 2.83
N PHE A 320 20.16 35.04 3.91
CA PHE A 320 19.75 33.73 4.42
C PHE A 320 18.30 33.79 4.94
N PRO A 321 17.46 32.80 4.61
CA PRO A 321 16.17 32.64 5.26
C PRO A 321 16.30 32.57 6.79
N ILE A 322 15.39 33.23 7.52
CA ILE A 322 15.34 33.09 8.98
C ILE A 322 15.07 31.62 9.32
N GLY A 323 15.83 31.08 10.27
CA GLY A 323 15.80 29.67 10.62
C GLY A 323 16.92 28.83 10.01
N THR A 324 17.70 29.36 9.05
CA THR A 324 18.88 28.64 8.54
C THR A 324 19.85 28.27 9.66
N GLU A 325 20.34 27.03 9.62
CA GLU A 325 21.38 26.50 10.50
C GLU A 325 22.63 26.22 9.67
N ILE A 326 23.82 26.38 10.24
CA ILE A 326 25.10 25.99 9.64
C ILE A 326 26.01 25.51 10.77
N GLU A 327 26.61 24.34 10.62
CA GLU A 327 27.53 23.81 11.62
C GLU A 327 28.97 24.14 11.25
N LEU A 328 29.79 24.47 12.25
CA LEU A 328 31.23 24.64 12.10
C LEU A 328 31.93 23.61 12.98
N ALA A 329 32.98 22.98 12.47
CA ALA A 329 33.86 22.11 13.26
C ALA A 329 35.34 22.49 13.04
N GLN A 330 36.04 22.82 14.12
CA GLN A 330 37.49 23.06 14.09
C GLN A 330 38.23 21.72 14.07
N LEU A 331 38.66 21.24 12.90
CA LEU A 331 39.43 20.00 12.81
C LEU A 331 40.95 20.23 12.83
N GLY A 332 41.39 21.40 12.37
CA GLY A 332 42.79 21.83 12.42
C GLY A 332 43.20 22.39 13.79
N ALA A 333 44.51 22.49 14.01
CA ALA A 333 45.06 23.03 15.26
C ALA A 333 44.93 24.56 15.38
N GLY A 334 44.70 25.26 14.26
CA GLY A 334 44.53 26.70 14.22
C GLY A 334 43.26 27.16 14.92
N ALA A 335 43.36 28.20 15.77
CA ALA A 335 42.21 28.76 16.46
C ALA A 335 41.18 29.31 15.46
N VAL A 336 39.91 28.94 15.62
CA VAL A 336 38.80 29.44 14.81
C VAL A 336 38.04 30.52 15.57
N THR A 337 37.90 31.69 14.95
CA THR A 337 37.07 32.78 15.48
C THR A 337 35.94 33.11 14.51
N VAL A 338 34.72 33.22 15.01
CA VAL A 338 33.57 33.74 14.26
C VAL A 338 33.56 35.26 14.36
N ALA A 339 33.44 35.94 13.22
CA ALA A 339 33.32 37.39 13.16
C ALA A 339 32.03 37.80 12.46
N ALA A 340 31.45 38.91 12.89
CA ALA A 340 30.30 39.52 12.25
C ALA A 340 30.76 40.59 11.25
N ALA A 341 30.15 40.64 10.06
CA ALA A 341 30.28 41.80 9.19
C ALA A 341 29.66 43.06 9.84
N GLU A 342 29.93 44.23 9.27
CA GLU A 342 29.36 45.49 9.76
C GLU A 342 27.83 45.44 9.82
N GLY A 343 27.25 45.89 10.93
CA GLY A 343 25.80 45.87 11.18
C GLY A 343 25.22 44.51 11.58
N VAL A 344 26.02 43.43 11.57
CA VAL A 344 25.57 42.09 11.99
C VAL A 344 25.79 41.90 13.49
N THR A 345 24.77 41.38 14.18
CA THR A 345 24.80 41.04 15.60
C THR A 345 24.89 39.52 15.78
N VAL A 346 25.80 39.07 16.65
CA VAL A 346 25.92 37.67 17.07
C VAL A 346 25.58 37.56 18.55
N HIS A 347 24.56 36.80 18.87
CA HIS A 347 24.27 36.38 20.24
C HIS A 347 25.01 35.08 20.52
N SER A 348 25.80 35.05 21.58
CA SER A 348 26.47 33.86 22.08
C SER A 348 26.57 33.93 23.60
N LEU A 349 26.79 32.78 24.24
CA LEU A 349 27.02 32.72 25.68
C LEU A 349 28.24 33.58 26.04
N ASP A 350 28.06 34.49 26.99
CA ASP A 350 29.08 35.42 27.48
C ASP A 350 29.77 36.29 26.41
N GLY A 351 29.22 36.36 25.20
CA GLY A 351 29.84 37.04 24.06
C GLY A 351 31.01 36.27 23.43
N SER A 352 31.22 34.99 23.79
CA SER A 352 32.28 34.16 23.21
C SER A 352 32.02 33.89 21.73
N VAL A 353 33.03 34.09 20.90
CA VAL A 353 32.97 33.89 19.44
C VAL A 353 34.10 33.03 18.91
N LYS A 354 34.99 32.56 19.79
CA LYS A 354 36.05 31.61 19.46
C LYS A 354 35.58 30.20 19.78
N LEU A 355 35.92 29.24 18.94
CA LEU A 355 35.68 27.83 19.25
C LEU A 355 36.64 27.39 20.35
N ALA A 356 36.20 26.48 21.22
CA ALA A 356 36.92 26.02 22.41
C ALA A 356 38.21 25.20 22.13
N GLY A 357 38.62 25.05 20.87
CA GLY A 357 39.82 24.33 20.46
C GLY A 357 39.58 23.25 19.40
N GLN A 358 40.59 22.43 19.16
CA GLN A 358 40.52 21.36 18.18
C GLN A 358 39.40 20.37 18.54
N TYR A 359 38.62 19.98 17.53
CA TYR A 359 37.41 19.16 17.57
C TYR A 359 36.19 19.81 18.23
N ALA A 360 36.26 21.10 18.58
CA ALA A 360 35.07 21.84 18.98
C ALA A 360 34.11 22.02 17.80
N ALA A 361 32.81 21.86 18.07
CA ALA A 361 31.74 22.08 17.11
C ALA A 361 30.74 23.10 17.66
N VAL A 362 30.24 23.96 16.76
CA VAL A 362 29.27 25.02 17.05
C VAL A 362 28.24 25.11 15.94
N CYS A 363 27.08 25.65 16.24
CA CYS A 363 26.00 25.93 15.30
C CYS A 363 25.74 27.43 15.20
N LEU A 364 25.62 27.90 13.96
CA LEU A 364 25.13 29.22 13.58
C LEU A 364 23.65 29.12 13.23
N LYS A 365 22.78 29.83 13.93
CA LYS A 365 21.34 29.90 13.66
C LYS A 365 20.94 31.32 13.26
N LYS A 366 20.34 31.48 12.08
CA LYS A 366 19.75 32.75 11.67
C LYS A 366 18.45 32.99 12.44
N ILE A 367 18.39 34.04 13.27
CA ILE A 367 17.21 34.32 14.11
C ILE A 367 16.44 35.58 13.71
N ALA A 368 17.07 36.52 13.01
CA ALA A 368 16.45 37.72 12.46
C ALA A 368 17.32 38.27 11.32
N ALA A 369 16.85 39.26 10.55
CA ALA A 369 17.71 40.00 9.63
C ALA A 369 18.92 40.57 10.38
N ASP A 370 20.13 40.43 9.81
CA ASP A 370 21.41 40.81 10.45
C ASP A 370 21.66 40.30 11.89
N THR A 371 20.86 39.34 12.39
CA THR A 371 21.07 38.73 13.72
C THR A 371 21.24 37.21 13.62
N TRP A 372 22.24 36.69 14.32
CA TRP A 372 22.56 35.27 14.41
C TRP A 372 22.74 34.83 15.87
N LEU A 373 22.35 33.60 16.18
CA LEU A 373 22.72 32.91 17.41
C LEU A 373 23.90 31.98 17.10
N LEU A 374 24.96 32.06 17.89
CA LEU A 374 26.10 31.15 17.88
C LEU A 374 26.10 30.37 19.19
N GLY A 375 26.02 29.04 19.10
CA GLY A 375 25.97 28.16 20.28
C GLY A 375 26.76 26.88 20.07
N GLY A 376 27.29 26.33 21.17
CA GLY A 376 28.11 25.11 21.15
C GLY A 376 29.34 25.25 22.03
N ALA A 377 30.42 24.54 21.67
CA ALA A 377 31.68 24.58 22.39
C ALA A 377 32.50 25.84 22.04
N LEU A 378 32.27 26.91 22.80
CA LEU A 378 32.90 28.23 22.66
C LEU A 378 33.78 28.54 23.88
N GLU A 379 34.77 29.41 23.71
CA GLU A 379 35.56 30.00 24.79
C GLU A 379 35.79 31.51 24.60
#